data_AF-A0A6S6SFB8-F1
#
_entry.id   AF-A0A6S6SFB8-F1
#
_cell.length_a   1.000
_cell.length_b   1.000
_cell.length_c   1.000
_cell.angle_alpha   90.00
_cell.angle_beta   90.00
_cell.angle_gamma   90.00
#
_symmetry.space_group_name_H-M   'P 1'
#
loop_
_entity.id
_entity.type
_entity.pdbx_description
1 polymer ?
#
loop_
_entity_poly.entity_id
_entity_poly.type
_entity_poly.pdbx_seq_one_letter_code
_entity_poly.pdbx_strand_id
1 'polypeptide(L)' 'MKEKIEEVIVKVENSTDISTEDKPLILKKLDEWGQEENAISDVNSYFENWWMEMEPIFAELGWV' A
#
# COMPACT_ATOMS: atom_id res chain seq x y z
N MET A 1 2.87 -0.28 -7.56
CA MET A 1 2.31 -1.65 -7.56
C MET A 1 0.91 -1.67 -8.19
N LYS A 2 0.18 -0.57 -8.02
CA LYS A 2 -1.08 -0.19 -8.66
C LYS A 2 -1.34 -0.67 -10.09
N GLU A 3 -0.49 -0.36 -11.08
CA GLU A 3 -0.73 -0.75 -12.49
C GLU A 3 -0.86 -2.27 -12.69
N LYS A 4 -0.06 -3.05 -11.95
CA LYS A 4 -0.15 -4.52 -12.00
C LYS A 4 -1.43 -5.04 -11.35
N ILE A 5 -1.93 -4.37 -10.31
CA ILE A 5 -3.19 -4.72 -9.66
C ILE A 5 -4.37 -4.42 -10.61
N GLU A 6 -4.35 -3.26 -11.27
CA GLU A 6 -5.37 -2.88 -12.27
C GLU A 6 -5.41 -3.86 -13.46
N GLU A 7 -4.25 -4.26 -14.00
CA GLU A 7 -4.21 -5.29 -15.05
C GLU A 7 -4.78 -6.64 -14.61
N VAL A 8 -4.54 -7.03 -13.35
CA VAL A 8 -5.04 -8.29 -12.80
C VAL A 8 -6.55 -8.22 -12.54
N ILE A 9 -7.08 -7.08 -12.08
CA ILE A 9 -8.51 -6.84 -11.94
C ILE A 9 -9.22 -7.07 -13.28
N VAL A 10 -8.72 -6.47 -14.37
CA VAL A 10 -9.30 -6.63 -15.72
C VAL A 10 -9.27 -8.09 -16.16
N LYS A 11 -8.20 -8.84 -15.85
CA LYS A 11 -8.11 -10.27 -16.16
C LYS A 11 -9.11 -11.11 -15.36
N VAL A 12 -9.31 -10.80 -14.09
CA VAL A 12 -10.25 -11.52 -13.21
C VAL A 12 -11.70 -11.26 -13.63
N GLU A 13 -12.05 -10.02 -13.96
CA GLU A 13 -13.39 -9.64 -14.42
C GLU A 13 -13.76 -10.38 -15.72
N ASN A 14 -12.85 -10.41 -16.68
CA ASN A 14 -13.06 -11.00 -18.00
C ASN A 14 -12.79 -12.52 -18.07
N SER A 15 -12.28 -13.13 -16.99
CA SER A 15 -11.97 -14.56 -16.99
C SER A 15 -13.23 -15.42 -17.04
N THR A 16 -13.25 -16.40 -17.93
CA THR A 16 -14.26 -17.46 -17.98
C THR A 16 -13.90 -18.66 -17.08
N ASP A 17 -12.64 -18.73 -16.64
CA ASP A 17 -12.09 -19.85 -15.86
C ASP A 17 -12.29 -19.67 -14.36
N ILE A 18 -12.60 -18.44 -13.92
CA ILE A 18 -12.90 -18.12 -12.53
C ILE A 18 -14.42 -18.15 -12.35
N SER A 19 -14.87 -18.91 -11.35
CA SER A 19 -16.29 -19.00 -11.04
C SER A 19 -16.87 -17.62 -10.71
N THR A 20 -18.13 -17.39 -11.09
CA THR A 20 -18.83 -16.14 -10.76
C THR A 20 -18.95 -15.90 -9.25
N GLU A 21 -18.87 -16.97 -8.45
CA GLU A 21 -18.96 -16.95 -7.00
C GLU A 21 -17.63 -16.53 -6.34
N ASP A 22 -16.49 -16.89 -6.95
CA ASP A 22 -15.16 -16.56 -6.44
C ASP A 22 -14.67 -15.17 -6.87
N LYS A 23 -15.16 -14.66 -8.01
CA LYS A 23 -14.76 -13.35 -8.55
C LYS A 23 -14.87 -12.20 -7.53
N PRO A 24 -15.98 -12.04 -6.78
CA PRO A 24 -16.11 -10.96 -5.79
C PRO A 24 -15.05 -11.04 -4.68
N LEU A 25 -14.69 -12.24 -4.24
CA LEU A 25 -13.67 -12.44 -3.20
C LEU A 25 -12.28 -12.07 -3.70
N ILE A 26 -11.95 -12.47 -4.93
CA ILE A 26 -10.65 -12.15 -5.54
C ILE A 26 -10.54 -10.65 -5.78
N LEU A 27 -11.57 -10.01 -6.32
CA LEU A 27 -11.59 -8.56 -6.56
C LEU A 27 -11.47 -7.77 -5.26
N LYS A 28 -12.17 -8.18 -4.20
CA LYS A 28 -12.02 -7.57 -2.87
C LYS A 28 -10.58 -7.66 -2.37
N LYS A 29 -9.91 -8.80 -2.56
CA LYS A 29 -8.54 -8.97 -2.09
C LYS A 29 -7.54 -8.11 -2.87
N LEU A 30 -7.75 -7.95 -4.18
CA LEU A 30 -6.95 -7.07 -5.02
C LEU A 30 -7.12 -5.59 -4.64
N ASP A 31 -8.34 -5.16 -4.29
CA ASP A 31 -8.60 -3.82 -3.78
C ASP A 31 -7.89 -3.56 -2.43
N GLU A 32 -7.99 -4.51 -1.48
CA GLU A 32 -7.27 -4.44 -0.19
C GLU A 32 -5.76 -4.24 -0.40
N TRP A 33 -5.13 -5.02 -1.28
CA TRP A 33 -3.71 -4.87 -1.61
C TRP A 33 -3.38 -3.55 -2.29
N GLY A 34 -4.30 -2.99 -3.08
CA GLY A 34 -4.14 -1.65 -3.67
C GLY A 34 -4.14 -0.53 -2.62
N GLN A 35 -4.87 -0.71 -1.51
CA GLN A 35 -4.91 0.25 -0.39
C GLN A 35 -3.71 0.11 0.56
N GLU A 36 -3.11 -1.08 0.68
CA GLU A 36 -1.92 -1.31 1.52
C GLU A 36 -0.70 -0.49 1.07
N GLU A 37 -0.57 -0.15 -0.23
CA GLU A 37 0.50 0.73 -0.74
C GLU A 37 0.39 2.16 -0.12
N ASN A 38 -0.83 2.64 0.14
CA ASN A 38 -1.06 3.93 0.81
C ASN A 38 -0.67 3.86 2.29
N ALA A 39 -0.91 2.74 2.98
CA ALA A 39 -0.57 2.59 4.38
C ALA A 39 0.95 2.69 4.63
N ILE A 40 1.78 2.19 3.72
CA ILE A 40 3.24 2.34 3.81
C ILE A 40 3.65 3.81 3.59
N SER A 41 3.01 4.49 2.64
CA SER A 41 3.27 5.92 2.38
C SER A 41 2.93 6.80 3.58
N ASP A 42 1.84 6.50 4.27
CA ASP A 42 1.41 7.23 5.47
C ASP A 42 2.40 7.02 6.63
N VAL A 43 2.88 5.80 6.80
CA VAL A 43 3.90 5.46 7.81
C VAL A 43 5.23 6.17 7.52
N ASN A 44 5.67 6.20 6.25
CA ASN A 44 6.88 6.94 5.86
C ASN A 44 6.75 8.43 6.16
N SER A 45 5.62 9.04 5.80
CA SER A 45 5.35 10.46 6.06
C SER A 45 5.33 10.77 7.57
N TYR A 46 4.77 9.87 8.38
CA TYR A 46 4.82 9.98 9.84
C TYR A 46 6.25 9.95 10.38
N PHE A 47 7.07 9.01 9.91
CA PHE A 47 8.47 8.90 10.34
C PHE A 47 9.33 10.08 9.87
N GLU A 48 9.11 10.61 8.66
CA GLU A 48 9.78 11.83 8.19
C GLU A 48 9.44 13.03 9.07
N ASN A 49 8.16 13.23 9.38
CA ASN A 49 7.72 14.31 10.27
C ASN A 49 8.31 14.15 11.67
N TRP A 50 8.25 12.95 12.23
CA TRP A 50 8.83 12.64 13.53
C TRP A 50 10.35 12.87 13.54
N TRP A 51 11.05 12.48 12.47
CA TRP A 51 12.49 12.70 12.36
C TRP A 51 12.84 14.19 12.32
N MET A 52 12.09 15.01 11.57
CA MET A 52 12.29 16.47 11.57
C MET A 52 12.15 17.11 12.95
N GLU A 53 11.31 16.55 13.83
CA GLU A 53 11.16 17.01 15.21
C GLU A 53 12.31 16.54 16.13
N MET A 54 12.81 15.32 15.92
CA MET A 54 13.79 14.67 16.80
C MET A 54 15.25 14.97 16.42
N GLU A 55 15.54 15.17 15.14
CA GLU A 55 16.89 15.45 14.63
C GLU A 55 17.58 16.59 15.40
N PRO A 56 16.95 17.76 15.66
CA PRO A 56 17.59 18.84 16.41
C PRO A 56 18.00 18.42 17.83
N ILE A 57 17.17 17.63 18.51
CA ILE A 57 17.43 17.14 19.87
C ILE A 57 18.62 16.16 19.85
N PHE A 58 18.65 15.25 18.87
CA PHE A 58 19.76 14.32 18.74
C PHE A 58 21.07 15.00 18.32
N ALA A 59 21.01 16.05 17.50
CA ALA A 59 22.17 16.87 17.14
C ALA A 59 22.73 17.63 18.36
N GLU A 60 21.86 18.17 19.22
CA GLU A 60 22.28 18.80 20.49
C GLU A 60 22.98 17.81 21.45
N LEU A 61 22.55 16.55 21.43
CA LEU A 61 23.15 15.47 22.21
C LEU A 61 24.39 14.84 21.56
N GLY A 62 24.73 15.24 20.32
CA GLY A 62 25.86 14.71 19.54
C GLY A 62 25.67 13.26 19.10
N TRP A 63 24.42 12.82 18.91
CA TRP A 63 24.07 11.46 18.48
C TRP A 63 23.91 11.32 16.96
N VAL A 64 23.88 12.45 16.25
CA VAL A 64 23.90 12.59 14.79
C VAL A 64 24.76 13.79 14.39
#